data_AF-A0A8C6Y2L6-F1
#
_entry.id   AF-A0A8C6Y2L6-F1
#
_cell.length_a   1.000
_cell.length_b   1.000
_cell.length_c   1.000
_cell.angle_alpha   90.00
_cell.angle_beta   90.00
_cell.angle_gamma   90.00
#
_symmetry.space_group_name_H-M   'P 1'
#
loop_
_entity.id
_entity.type
_entity.pdbx_description
1 polymer ?
#
loop_
_entity_poly.entity_id
_entity_poly.type
_entity_poly.pdbx_seq_one_letter_code
_entity_poly.pdbx_strand_id
1 'polypeptide(L)'
;MCVCQTMEVGKHGKNATHTGSRGVLLEPFIHQVGGHSSMMRYDDHTVCKPLITREQRFYESLPPEMKEFTPEYKGVVSVCFEGDSDGYINLVAYPYVESEALEQDDTPERDQPRRKHSRRSLNKSGSGSEHKEEKAGLTSETSESSQDTKSLKCFHSDVPFQMLDGNSSVSSEKISFNPWSLRCHKQQLSRMRSESKERKLYKFLLLENVVHHFKFPCVLDLKMGTRQHGDDASEEKAARQMKKCAQSTSATLGVRVCGMQVYQMNTGHYLCRNKYYGRGLSIEGFRSALCQYLHNGIELRKDLFDPILSKLQSLKAVLERQASYRFYSSSLLIIYDGKDTRSETYLERKAEMRLKQVDFSLPDKLQDVGSTESVSFQPKVDLTEMINSRST
;
A
#
# COMPACT_ATOMS: atom_id res chain seq x y z
N MET A 1 -2.30 -33.64 33.02
CA MET A 1 -1.10 -33.30 33.83
C MET A 1 0.11 -33.89 33.15
N CYS A 2 1.03 -33.05 32.67
CA CYS A 2 2.50 -33.24 32.61
C CYS A 2 3.06 -32.08 31.74
N VAL A 3 3.21 -30.89 32.34
CA VAL A 3 4.50 -30.27 32.72
C VAL A 3 5.36 -29.88 31.51
N CYS A 4 5.37 -28.57 31.25
CA CYS A 4 6.38 -27.86 30.46
C CYS A 4 7.75 -27.94 31.16
N GLN A 5 8.81 -28.21 30.39
CA GLN A 5 10.18 -27.98 30.83
C GLN A 5 10.89 -27.07 29.83
N THR A 6 11.25 -25.89 30.33
CA THR A 6 12.23 -24.94 29.82
C THR A 6 13.65 -25.48 29.94
N MET A 7 14.52 -25.16 28.98
CA MET A 7 16.01 -25.08 29.04
C MET A 7 16.56 -25.16 27.60
N GLU A 8 17.67 -24.56 27.17
CA GLU A 8 18.53 -23.49 27.65
C GLU A 8 19.50 -23.15 26.49
N VAL A 9 20.23 -22.05 26.64
CA VAL A 9 21.26 -21.53 25.73
C VAL A 9 22.44 -22.51 25.60
N GLY A 10 22.88 -22.81 24.37
CA GLY A 10 24.07 -23.61 24.08
C GLY A 10 24.97 -22.96 23.02
N LYS A 11 26.25 -22.80 23.37
CA LYS A 11 27.26 -21.91 22.77
C LYS A 11 28.44 -22.76 22.26
N HIS A 12 29.10 -22.30 21.18
CA HIS A 12 30.44 -22.68 20.65
C HIS A 12 30.61 -23.89 19.71
N GLY A 13 30.86 -23.58 18.44
CA GLY A 13 31.87 -24.25 17.61
C GLY A 13 32.92 -23.22 17.20
N LYS A 14 34.18 -23.41 17.62
CA LYS A 14 35.33 -22.59 17.22
C LYS A 14 35.96 -23.21 15.96
N ASN A 15 36.11 -22.43 14.89
CA ASN A 15 37.33 -22.37 14.08
C ASN A 15 37.36 -21.01 13.36
N ALA A 16 38.50 -20.33 13.51
CA ALA A 16 38.71 -18.92 13.21
C ALA A 16 38.86 -18.65 11.71
N THR A 17 38.28 -17.55 11.21
CA THR A 17 38.98 -16.41 10.56
C THR A 17 37.94 -15.40 10.01
N HIS A 18 38.23 -14.10 10.22
CA HIS A 18 37.46 -12.89 9.88
C HIS A 18 36.15 -12.60 10.64
N THR A 19 36.25 -11.65 11.57
CA THR A 19 35.13 -10.88 12.15
C THR A 19 34.50 -9.99 11.07
N GLY A 20 33.62 -10.56 10.25
CA GLY A 20 32.74 -9.82 9.34
C GLY A 20 31.41 -9.51 10.04
N SER A 21 30.97 -8.26 10.02
CA SER A 21 29.65 -7.84 10.49
C SER A 21 28.57 -8.72 9.85
N ARG A 22 27.83 -9.47 10.68
CA ARG A 22 26.75 -10.34 10.20
C ARG A 22 25.63 -9.43 9.65
N GLY A 23 25.49 -9.37 8.33
CA GLY A 23 24.43 -8.62 7.68
C GLY A 23 23.03 -9.15 8.03
N VAL A 24 22.02 -8.29 7.89
CA VAL A 24 20.61 -8.60 8.13
C VAL A 24 19.93 -8.90 6.80
N LEU A 25 19.37 -10.10 6.65
CA LEU A 25 18.59 -10.47 5.47
C LEU A 25 17.27 -9.70 5.47
N LEU A 26 16.99 -8.99 4.39
CA LEU A 26 15.79 -8.18 4.22
C LEU A 26 14.66 -8.97 3.58
N GLU A 27 13.45 -8.82 4.10
CA GLU A 27 12.26 -9.46 3.57
C GLU A 27 11.36 -8.46 2.82
N PRO A 28 10.51 -8.90 1.86
CA PRO A 28 9.57 -7.99 1.22
C PRO A 28 8.55 -7.43 2.22
N PHE A 29 8.33 -6.13 2.23
CA PHE A 29 7.28 -5.54 3.05
C PHE A 29 5.90 -5.74 2.38
N ILE A 30 5.02 -6.49 3.03
CA ILE A 30 3.79 -7.03 2.42
C ILE A 30 2.56 -6.12 2.51
N HIS A 31 2.64 -5.02 3.26
CA HIS A 31 1.54 -4.06 3.46
C HIS A 31 1.72 -2.77 2.65
N GLN A 32 2.58 -2.80 1.63
CA GLN A 32 2.79 -1.66 0.75
C GLN A 32 1.61 -1.48 -0.22
N VAL A 33 0.74 -0.50 0.05
CA VAL A 33 -0.43 -0.19 -0.80
C VAL A 33 -0.12 0.76 -1.97
N GLY A 34 0.96 1.54 -1.87
CA GLY A 34 1.27 2.64 -2.79
C GLY A 34 2.74 2.71 -3.21
N GLY A 35 3.11 3.81 -3.85
CA GLY A 35 4.50 4.04 -4.28
C GLY A 35 4.95 3.26 -5.51
N HIS A 36 6.27 3.30 -5.75
CA HIS A 36 6.94 2.72 -6.91
C HIS A 36 8.19 1.93 -6.54
N SER A 37 8.94 2.38 -5.54
CA SER A 37 10.07 1.65 -4.96
C SER A 37 9.56 0.53 -4.05
N SER A 38 10.24 -0.63 -4.04
CA SER A 38 9.92 -1.67 -3.06
C SER A 38 10.36 -1.20 -1.68
N MET A 39 9.47 -1.35 -0.71
CA MET A 39 9.82 -1.33 0.70
C MET A 39 10.28 -2.73 1.10
N MET A 40 11.26 -2.81 2.00
CA MET A 40 11.74 -4.06 2.58
C MET A 40 11.62 -3.99 4.10
N ARG A 41 11.38 -5.12 4.75
CA ARG A 41 11.32 -5.28 6.19
C ARG A 41 12.73 -5.58 6.70
N TYR A 42 13.21 -4.75 7.63
CA TYR A 42 14.50 -4.95 8.29
C TYR A 42 14.33 -5.79 9.56
N ASP A 43 13.30 -5.46 10.35
CA ASP A 43 12.83 -6.20 11.51
C ASP A 43 11.31 -5.97 11.70
N ASP A 44 10.73 -6.39 12.82
CA ASP A 44 9.29 -6.21 13.10
C ASP A 44 8.90 -4.72 13.19
N HIS A 45 9.79 -3.85 13.67
CA HIS A 45 9.54 -2.44 13.96
C HIS A 45 10.15 -1.48 12.93
N THR A 46 10.84 -1.99 11.92
CA THR A 46 11.65 -1.19 11.01
C THR A 46 11.51 -1.67 9.57
N VAL A 47 11.22 -0.74 8.68
CA VAL A 47 11.24 -0.94 7.23
C VAL A 47 12.38 -0.11 6.63
N CYS A 48 12.94 -0.59 5.53
CA CYS A 48 13.91 0.15 4.76
C CYS A 48 13.45 0.41 3.34
N LYS A 49 13.88 1.54 2.79
CA LYS A 49 13.59 1.96 1.42
C LYS A 49 14.81 2.57 0.76
N PRO A 50 14.95 2.47 -0.57
CA PRO A 50 16.05 3.12 -1.28
C PRO A 50 16.14 4.60 -0.91
N LEU A 51 17.34 5.05 -0.56
CA LEU A 51 17.56 6.40 -0.06
C LEU A 51 17.40 7.43 -1.19
N ILE A 52 16.73 8.53 -0.87
CA ILE A 52 16.76 9.75 -1.68
C ILE A 52 17.24 10.88 -0.79
N THR A 53 18.32 11.56 -1.17
CA THR A 53 19.02 12.55 -0.32
C THR A 53 18.09 13.65 0.20
N ARG A 54 17.18 14.16 -0.64
CA ARG A 54 16.22 15.19 -0.23
C ARG A 54 15.21 14.68 0.80
N GLU A 55 14.82 13.41 0.69
CA GLU A 55 13.95 12.78 1.67
C GLU A 55 14.67 12.53 2.99
N GLN A 56 15.92 12.08 2.95
CA GLN A 56 16.77 11.93 4.13
C GLN A 56 16.87 13.25 4.91
N ARG A 57 17.26 14.34 4.22
CA ARG A 57 17.38 15.67 4.82
C ARG A 57 16.08 16.14 5.47
N PHE A 58 14.93 15.79 4.88
CA PHE A 58 13.64 16.13 5.46
C PHE A 58 13.42 15.43 6.81
N TYR A 59 13.70 14.12 6.89
CA TYR A 59 13.59 13.39 8.15
C TYR A 59 14.59 13.87 9.21
N GLU A 60 15.81 14.26 8.81
CA GLU A 60 16.84 14.80 9.70
C GLU A 60 16.49 16.20 10.25
N SER A 61 15.75 17.00 9.48
CA SER A 61 15.34 18.36 9.85
C SER A 61 13.87 18.47 10.25
N LEU A 62 13.25 17.32 10.58
CA LEU A 62 11.82 17.25 10.88
C LEU A 62 11.48 18.01 12.18
N PRO A 63 10.50 18.93 12.17
CA PRO A 63 10.04 19.60 13.38
C PRO A 63 9.56 18.61 14.43
N PRO A 64 9.84 18.83 15.73
CA PRO A 64 9.36 17.96 16.80
C PRO A 64 7.84 17.72 16.76
N GLU A 65 7.06 18.73 16.39
CA GLU A 65 5.60 18.67 16.30
C GLU A 65 5.11 17.75 15.18
N MET A 66 5.93 17.50 14.16
CA MET A 66 5.61 16.61 13.05
C MET A 66 5.97 15.15 13.32
N LYS A 67 6.76 14.87 14.38
CA LYS A 67 7.21 13.51 14.71
C LYS A 67 6.06 12.56 15.02
N GLU A 68 4.97 13.07 15.62
CA GLU A 68 3.78 12.26 15.89
C GLU A 68 3.10 11.76 14.59
N PHE A 69 3.23 12.52 13.51
CA PHE A 69 2.54 12.26 12.24
C PHE A 69 3.46 11.74 11.16
N THR A 70 4.68 11.31 11.46
CA THR A 70 5.63 10.80 10.47
C THR A 70 6.34 9.57 11.03
N PRO A 71 6.79 8.62 10.19
CA PRO A 71 7.54 7.48 10.70
C PRO A 71 8.83 7.96 11.38
N GLU A 72 9.18 7.34 12.51
CA GLU A 72 10.48 7.58 13.13
C GLU A 72 11.62 7.27 12.15
N TYR A 73 12.54 8.23 11.99
CA TYR A 73 13.75 8.03 11.20
C TYR A 73 14.84 7.40 12.06
N LYS A 74 15.32 6.22 11.63
CA LYS A 74 16.28 5.39 12.38
C LYS A 74 17.67 5.35 11.74
N GLY A 75 17.94 6.22 10.75
CA GLY A 75 19.23 6.35 10.09
C GLY A 75 19.31 5.66 8.72
N VAL A 76 20.53 5.31 8.32
CA VAL A 76 20.86 4.77 6.98
C VAL A 76 21.55 3.42 7.10
N VAL A 77 21.30 2.52 6.15
CA VAL A 77 22.04 1.24 6.01
C VAL A 77 22.60 1.09 4.62
N SER A 78 23.67 0.30 4.50
CA SER A 78 24.19 -0.16 3.22
C SER A 78 23.56 -1.50 2.85
N VAL A 79 22.87 -1.59 1.71
CA VAL A 79 22.25 -2.83 1.22
C VAL A 79 23.06 -3.39 0.06
N CYS A 80 23.48 -4.64 0.19
CA CYS A 80 24.10 -5.44 -0.87
C CYS A 80 23.08 -6.41 -1.48
N PHE A 81 23.29 -6.74 -2.74
CA PHE A 81 22.52 -7.74 -3.46
C PHE A 81 23.38 -8.97 -3.66
N GLU A 82 22.95 -10.08 -3.05
CA GLU A 82 23.73 -11.30 -3.00
C GLU A 82 22.96 -12.40 -3.71
N GLY A 83 23.55 -12.96 -4.77
CA GLY A 83 23.04 -14.19 -5.38
C GLY A 83 23.38 -15.38 -4.51
N ASP A 84 22.42 -16.27 -4.27
CA ASP A 84 22.69 -17.57 -3.65
C ASP A 84 23.02 -18.65 -4.70
N SER A 85 23.38 -19.85 -4.20
CA SER A 85 23.72 -21.02 -5.00
C SER A 85 22.59 -21.49 -5.92
N ASP A 86 21.34 -21.16 -5.59
CA ASP A 86 20.14 -21.55 -6.32
C ASP A 86 19.70 -20.49 -7.34
N GLY A 87 20.43 -19.37 -7.43
CA GLY A 87 20.18 -18.28 -8.38
C GLY A 87 19.09 -17.29 -7.93
N TYR A 88 18.67 -17.33 -6.65
CA TYR A 88 17.83 -16.29 -6.06
C TYR A 88 18.70 -15.10 -5.62
N ILE A 89 18.07 -13.92 -5.57
CA ILE A 89 18.71 -12.70 -5.10
C ILE A 89 18.20 -12.41 -3.70
N ASN A 90 19.13 -12.32 -2.77
CA ASN A 90 18.93 -11.91 -1.39
C ASN A 90 19.37 -10.45 -1.24
N LEU A 91 18.62 -9.69 -0.44
CA LEU A 91 18.98 -8.33 -0.07
C LEU A 91 19.53 -8.37 1.34
N VAL A 92 20.78 -7.98 1.52
CA VAL A 92 21.46 -8.03 2.82
C VAL A 92 21.86 -6.63 3.25
N ALA A 93 21.37 -6.20 4.41
CA ALA A 93 21.68 -4.92 5.02
C ALA A 93 22.88 -5.02 5.95
N TYR A 94 23.79 -4.07 5.82
CA TYR A 94 24.99 -3.91 6.62
C TYR A 94 24.97 -2.53 7.30
N PRO A 95 25.58 -2.39 8.49
CA PRO A 95 25.76 -1.08 9.11
C PRO A 95 26.37 -0.09 8.12
N TYR A 96 25.80 1.10 8.03
CA TYR A 96 26.39 2.18 7.24
C TYR A 96 27.57 2.77 8.02
N VAL A 97 28.75 2.76 7.41
CA VAL A 97 29.93 3.46 7.92
C VAL A 97 30.19 4.59 6.94
N GLU A 98 30.14 5.83 7.43
CA GLU A 98 30.47 7.01 6.66
C GLU A 98 31.99 7.03 6.45
N SER A 99 32.44 6.48 5.32
CA SER A 99 33.86 6.53 4.95
C SER A 99 34.16 7.92 4.43
N GLU A 100 34.96 8.70 5.16
CA GLU A 100 35.48 10.01 4.73
C GLU A 100 36.35 9.94 3.44
N ALA A 101 36.62 8.73 2.96
CA ALA A 101 37.24 8.48 1.66
C ALA A 101 36.21 7.80 0.74
N LEU A 102 35.97 8.42 -0.42
CA LEU A 102 35.03 8.08 -1.51
C LEU A 102 33.71 8.89 -1.52
N GLU A 103 33.80 10.22 -1.51
CA GLU A 103 32.94 11.01 -2.40
C GLU A 103 33.39 10.76 -3.84
N GLN A 104 32.92 9.65 -4.42
CA GLN A 104 33.09 9.38 -5.85
C GLN A 104 31.71 9.41 -6.52
N ASP A 105 31.49 10.53 -7.20
CA ASP A 105 30.47 10.79 -8.21
C ASP A 105 29.02 10.89 -7.70
N ASP A 106 28.63 12.12 -7.35
CA ASP A 106 27.24 12.60 -7.44
C ASP A 106 26.78 12.48 -8.91
N THR A 107 26.44 11.24 -9.30
CA THR A 107 25.78 11.00 -10.58
C THR A 107 24.47 11.79 -10.59
N PRO A 108 24.24 12.67 -11.58
CA PRO A 108 23.04 13.49 -11.61
C PRO A 108 21.81 12.57 -11.68
N GLU A 109 20.85 12.84 -10.79
CA GLU A 109 19.51 12.25 -10.66
C GLU A 109 19.10 11.43 -11.90
N ARG A 110 19.50 10.16 -11.98
CA ARG A 110 19.06 9.29 -13.06
C ARG A 110 17.65 8.83 -12.73
N ASP A 111 16.70 9.61 -13.22
CA ASP A 111 15.28 9.27 -13.35
C ASP A 111 15.20 7.78 -13.75
N GLN A 112 14.54 6.97 -12.92
CA GLN A 112 14.41 5.53 -13.14
C GLN A 112 14.13 5.23 -14.62
N PRO A 113 14.90 4.34 -15.29
CA PRO A 113 14.78 4.19 -16.73
C PRO A 113 13.35 3.83 -17.14
N ARG A 114 12.73 4.72 -17.94
CA ARG A 114 11.48 4.45 -18.64
C ARG A 114 11.78 3.48 -19.79
N ARG A 115 11.00 2.41 -19.87
CA ARG A 115 10.89 1.61 -21.09
C ARG A 115 10.49 2.50 -22.26
N LYS A 116 11.31 2.50 -23.31
CA LYS A 116 10.84 2.75 -24.68
C LYS A 116 9.92 1.58 -25.03
N HIS A 117 8.61 1.75 -24.86
CA HIS A 117 7.69 0.88 -25.59
C HIS A 117 7.62 1.40 -27.03
N SER A 118 7.92 0.48 -27.94
CA SER A 118 7.77 0.56 -29.38
C SER A 118 6.56 1.39 -29.78
N ARG A 119 6.81 2.38 -30.65
CA ARG A 119 5.78 3.05 -31.45
C ARG A 119 5.18 2.00 -32.37
N ARG A 120 4.00 1.48 -32.07
CA ARG A 120 3.10 0.98 -33.12
C ARG A 120 2.16 2.12 -33.48
N SER A 121 2.66 2.98 -34.34
CA SER A 121 1.87 3.92 -35.12
C SER A 121 0.83 3.13 -35.92
N LEU A 122 -0.45 3.46 -35.73
CA LEU A 122 -1.49 3.22 -36.70
C LEU A 122 -1.99 4.59 -37.16
N ASN A 123 -1.16 5.28 -37.93
CA ASN A 123 -1.67 6.20 -38.92
C ASN A 123 -1.82 5.37 -40.20
N LYS A 124 -3.05 5.17 -40.65
CA LYS A 124 -3.33 4.71 -42.01
C LYS A 124 -4.01 5.89 -42.72
N SER A 125 -3.32 6.46 -43.69
CA SER A 125 -3.86 7.47 -44.61
C SER A 125 -3.41 7.13 -46.03
N GLY A 126 -4.35 7.25 -46.97
CA GLY A 126 -4.18 7.27 -48.43
C GLY A 126 -4.37 5.91 -49.12
N SER A 127 -5.03 5.77 -50.27
CA SER A 127 -5.70 6.72 -51.20
C SER A 127 -6.34 5.90 -52.35
N GLY A 128 -7.37 6.45 -53.01
CA GLY A 128 -7.78 6.13 -54.41
C GLY A 128 -9.06 5.26 -54.55
N SER A 129 -10.22 5.86 -54.86
CA SER A 129 -10.87 5.94 -56.21
C SER A 129 -11.74 4.68 -56.48
N GLU A 130 -13.03 4.68 -56.87
CA GLU A 130 -13.82 5.60 -57.70
C GLU A 130 -15.30 5.11 -57.79
N HIS A 131 -16.25 6.02 -58.12
CA HIS A 131 -17.66 5.82 -58.58
C HIS A 131 -18.72 5.36 -57.55
N LYS A 132 -19.99 5.82 -57.50
CA LYS A 132 -20.86 6.70 -58.33
C LYS A 132 -22.16 7.02 -57.53
N GLU A 133 -22.76 8.22 -57.74
CA GLU A 133 -24.21 8.56 -57.86
C GLU A 133 -25.28 7.98 -56.88
N GLU A 134 -26.41 8.59 -56.49
CA GLU A 134 -27.09 9.89 -56.62
C GLU A 134 -28.33 9.86 -55.66
N LYS A 135 -28.79 11.03 -55.19
CA LYS A 135 -30.19 11.47 -55.00
C LYS A 135 -31.17 10.97 -53.88
N ALA A 136 -31.62 12.00 -53.14
CA ALA A 136 -32.89 12.33 -52.45
C ALA A 136 -34.11 11.37 -52.40
N GLY A 137 -34.82 11.45 -51.27
CA GLY A 137 -36.24 11.06 -51.13
C GLY A 137 -36.78 11.21 -49.70
N LEU A 138 -37.93 11.85 -49.55
CA LEU A 138 -38.63 12.27 -48.33
C LEU A 138 -39.71 11.23 -47.87
N THR A 139 -40.30 11.47 -46.67
CA THR A 139 -41.60 11.00 -46.11
C THR A 139 -41.76 9.51 -45.71
N SER A 140 -42.57 9.04 -44.74
CA SER A 140 -43.40 9.53 -43.62
C SER A 140 -43.82 8.27 -42.79
N GLU A 141 -44.14 8.44 -41.50
CA GLU A 141 -45.09 7.74 -40.57
C GLU A 141 -45.58 6.29 -40.89
N THR A 142 -45.85 5.33 -40.00
CA THR A 142 -46.40 5.33 -38.62
C THR A 142 -46.31 3.90 -38.00
N SER A 143 -46.51 3.82 -36.66
CA SER A 143 -47.10 2.71 -35.84
C SER A 143 -46.34 1.43 -35.43
N GLU A 144 -46.17 1.35 -34.10
CA GLU A 144 -46.47 0.25 -33.15
C GLU A 144 -45.58 -1.01 -32.98
N SER A 145 -45.04 -1.09 -31.76
CA SER A 145 -44.99 -2.24 -30.83
C SER A 145 -44.43 -3.58 -31.31
N SER A 146 -43.28 -3.98 -30.76
CA SER A 146 -43.17 -5.22 -29.96
C SER A 146 -41.85 -5.31 -29.21
N GLN A 147 -41.93 -5.97 -28.06
CA GLN A 147 -40.93 -6.20 -27.03
C GLN A 147 -39.65 -6.83 -27.58
N ASP A 148 -38.49 -6.40 -27.09
CA ASP A 148 -37.35 -7.32 -26.93
C ASP A 148 -36.31 -6.79 -25.94
N THR A 149 -36.19 -7.53 -24.85
CA THR A 149 -35.14 -7.43 -23.84
C THR A 149 -33.77 -7.64 -24.46
N LYS A 150 -32.92 -6.61 -24.52
CA LYS A 150 -31.49 -6.76 -24.82
C LYS A 150 -30.62 -6.11 -23.74
N SER A 151 -30.33 -6.95 -22.77
CA SER A 151 -29.12 -7.02 -21.94
C SER A 151 -27.98 -6.07 -22.38
N LEU A 152 -27.72 -5.07 -21.54
CA LEU A 152 -26.49 -4.28 -21.57
C LEU A 152 -25.31 -5.20 -21.22
N LYS A 153 -24.53 -5.58 -22.23
CA LYS A 153 -23.24 -6.24 -22.05
C LYS A 153 -22.24 -5.26 -21.43
N CYS A 154 -22.17 -5.27 -20.10
CA CYS A 154 -21.02 -4.78 -19.36
C CYS A 154 -19.83 -5.67 -19.73
N PHE A 155 -18.76 -5.07 -20.27
CA PHE A 155 -17.50 -5.78 -20.48
C PHE A 155 -16.89 -6.11 -19.11
N HIS A 156 -17.22 -7.31 -18.62
CA HIS A 156 -16.49 -7.98 -17.54
C HIS A 156 -15.01 -8.05 -17.93
N SER A 157 -14.16 -7.49 -17.08
CA SER A 157 -12.75 -7.87 -17.00
C SER A 157 -12.45 -8.32 -15.58
N ASP A 158 -13.17 -9.35 -15.15
CA ASP A 158 -12.73 -10.18 -14.04
C ASP A 158 -11.66 -11.12 -14.59
N VAL A 159 -10.41 -10.82 -14.28
CA VAL A 159 -9.36 -11.86 -14.26
C VAL A 159 -9.08 -12.14 -12.79
N PRO A 160 -9.66 -13.20 -12.22
CA PRO A 160 -9.25 -13.68 -10.90
C PRO A 160 -7.84 -14.25 -11.06
N PHE A 161 -6.83 -13.57 -10.52
CA PHE A 161 -5.48 -14.11 -10.46
C PHE A 161 -5.38 -15.01 -9.22
N GLN A 162 -5.84 -16.25 -9.37
CA GLN A 162 -5.66 -17.30 -8.37
C GLN A 162 -4.32 -17.98 -8.63
N MET A 163 -3.35 -17.80 -7.73
CA MET A 163 -2.19 -18.68 -7.67
C MET A 163 -2.55 -19.86 -6.78
N LEU A 164 -2.62 -21.06 -7.38
CA LEU A 164 -2.56 -22.32 -6.66
C LEU A 164 -1.10 -22.57 -6.29
N ASP A 165 -0.77 -22.49 -5.00
CA ASP A 165 0.47 -23.06 -4.49
C ASP A 165 0.32 -24.58 -4.49
N GLY A 166 0.99 -25.26 -5.43
CA GLY A 166 1.24 -26.68 -5.33
C GLY A 166 2.19 -26.95 -4.16
N ASN A 167 1.77 -27.86 -3.27
CA ASN A 167 2.47 -28.35 -2.08
C ASN A 167 2.57 -27.40 -0.88
N SER A 168 1.50 -27.35 -0.08
CA SER A 168 1.61 -27.32 1.38
C SER A 168 0.28 -27.82 1.96
N SER A 169 0.18 -29.13 2.10
CA SER A 169 -0.86 -29.77 2.90
C SER A 169 -0.65 -29.40 4.37
N VAL A 170 -1.72 -28.93 5.02
CA VAL A 170 -1.92 -28.81 6.47
C VAL A 170 -1.32 -27.56 7.14
N SER A 171 -2.10 -26.48 7.19
CA SER A 171 -2.55 -25.76 8.41
C SER A 171 -3.00 -24.32 8.07
N SER A 172 -4.00 -23.86 8.81
CA SER A 172 -4.85 -22.70 8.55
C SER A 172 -4.15 -21.34 8.72
N GLU A 173 -4.73 -20.30 8.12
CA GLU A 173 -4.36 -18.86 8.16
C GLU A 173 -3.35 -18.33 7.11
N LYS A 174 -3.60 -18.57 5.82
CA LYS A 174 -2.92 -17.81 4.74
C LYS A 174 -3.54 -16.41 4.59
N ILE A 175 -2.99 -15.43 5.31
CA ILE A 175 -3.24 -14.01 5.03
C ILE A 175 -2.83 -13.71 3.58
N SER A 176 -3.76 -13.20 2.77
CA SER A 176 -3.48 -12.88 1.35
C SER A 176 -2.57 -11.65 1.25
N PHE A 177 -1.41 -11.78 0.60
CA PHE A 177 -0.50 -10.67 0.33
C PHE A 177 -1.14 -9.59 -0.56
N ASN A 178 -0.74 -8.32 -0.38
CA ASN A 178 -1.15 -7.26 -1.29
C ASN A 178 -0.47 -7.45 -2.68
N PRO A 179 -1.25 -7.61 -3.78
CA PRO A 179 -0.68 -7.84 -5.11
C PRO A 179 0.21 -6.69 -5.60
N TRP A 180 -0.02 -5.47 -5.12
CA TRP A 180 0.78 -4.31 -5.46
C TRP A 180 2.19 -4.40 -4.85
N SER A 181 2.30 -4.82 -3.59
CA SER A 181 3.60 -5.00 -2.91
C SER A 181 4.43 -6.05 -3.65
N LEU A 182 3.82 -7.19 -4.00
CA LEU A 182 4.49 -8.24 -4.76
C LEU A 182 4.98 -7.74 -6.13
N ARG A 183 4.18 -6.91 -6.81
CA ARG A 183 4.56 -6.31 -8.10
C ARG A 183 5.77 -5.37 -7.94
N CYS A 184 5.76 -4.51 -6.94
CA CYS A 184 6.87 -3.59 -6.65
C CYS A 184 8.16 -4.37 -6.37
N HIS A 185 8.07 -5.40 -5.53
CA HIS A 185 9.21 -6.25 -5.19
C HIS A 185 9.78 -6.98 -6.42
N LYS A 186 8.92 -7.65 -7.22
CA LYS A 186 9.34 -8.30 -8.47
C LYS A 186 9.99 -7.33 -9.45
N GLN A 187 9.44 -6.12 -9.58
CA GLN A 187 10.01 -5.09 -10.46
C GLN A 187 11.39 -4.65 -9.98
N GLN A 188 11.57 -4.44 -8.67
CA GLN A 188 12.88 -4.09 -8.11
C GLN A 188 13.89 -5.21 -8.35
N LEU A 189 13.58 -6.45 -7.96
CA LEU A 189 14.46 -7.59 -8.21
C LEU A 189 14.86 -7.74 -9.68
N SER A 190 13.93 -7.52 -10.62
CA SER A 190 14.24 -7.59 -12.05
C SER A 190 15.24 -6.53 -12.53
N ARG A 191 15.21 -5.32 -11.96
CA ARG A 191 16.20 -4.25 -12.24
C ARG A 191 17.54 -4.59 -11.62
N MET A 192 17.52 -5.11 -10.41
CA MET A 192 18.74 -5.45 -9.67
C MET A 192 19.46 -6.66 -10.28
N ARG A 193 18.74 -7.64 -10.86
CA ARG A 193 19.33 -8.76 -11.63
C ARG A 193 20.23 -8.30 -12.77
N SER A 194 19.95 -7.16 -13.39
CA SER A 194 20.82 -6.60 -14.44
C SER A 194 22.06 -5.87 -13.90
N GLU A 195 22.05 -5.48 -12.62
CA GLU A 195 23.11 -4.70 -11.98
C GLU A 195 23.99 -5.54 -11.02
N SER A 196 23.55 -6.76 -10.66
CA SER A 196 24.18 -7.63 -9.65
C SER A 196 25.54 -8.23 -10.03
N LYS A 197 26.10 -7.88 -11.19
CA LYS A 197 27.46 -8.31 -11.57
C LYS A 197 28.54 -7.64 -10.72
N GLU A 198 28.19 -6.53 -10.09
CA GLU A 198 29.04 -5.83 -9.13
C GLU A 198 28.38 -5.93 -7.74
N ARG A 199 29.16 -6.24 -6.69
CA ARG A 199 28.73 -6.19 -5.28
C ARG A 199 28.55 -4.74 -4.83
N LYS A 200 27.67 -4.02 -5.52
CA LYS A 200 27.41 -2.61 -5.27
C LYS A 200 26.59 -2.47 -3.99
N LEU A 201 27.06 -1.60 -3.10
CA LEU A 201 26.33 -1.19 -1.92
C LEU A 201 25.40 -0.03 -2.29
N TYR A 202 24.14 -0.14 -1.89
CA TYR A 202 23.12 0.88 -2.10
C TYR A 202 22.67 1.44 -0.75
N LYS A 203 22.55 2.76 -0.63
CA LYS A 203 22.07 3.39 0.62
C LYS A 203 20.56 3.25 0.73
N PHE A 204 20.08 2.85 1.91
CA PHE A 204 18.65 2.75 2.24
C PHE A 204 18.37 3.53 3.52
N LEU A 205 17.21 4.19 3.57
CA LEU A 205 16.68 4.81 4.80
C LEU A 205 16.06 3.74 5.68
N LEU A 206 16.28 3.80 6.99
CA LEU A 206 15.52 3.07 8.00
C LEU A 206 14.42 3.95 8.56
N LEU A 207 13.20 3.42 8.52
CA LEU A 207 12.00 4.08 9.02
C LEU A 207 11.22 3.12 9.92
N GLU A 208 10.47 3.69 10.86
CA GLU A 208 9.48 2.94 11.62
C GLU A 208 8.55 2.14 10.73
N ASN A 209 8.31 0.88 11.10
CA ASN A 209 7.23 0.09 10.56
C ASN A 209 5.89 0.52 11.22
N VAL A 210 5.23 1.52 10.65
CA VAL A 210 3.98 2.08 11.22
C VAL A 210 2.82 1.09 11.34
N VAL A 211 2.89 -0.07 10.66
CA VAL A 211 1.84 -1.10 10.74
C VAL A 211 2.14 -2.22 11.75
N HIS A 212 3.29 -2.21 12.42
CA HIS A 212 3.76 -3.37 13.22
C HIS A 212 2.86 -3.75 14.41
N HIS A 213 2.11 -2.79 14.95
CA HIS A 213 1.26 -2.98 16.12
C HIS A 213 -0.20 -3.34 15.78
N PHE A 214 -0.50 -3.50 14.49
CA PHE A 214 -1.81 -3.92 13.99
C PHE A 214 -1.79 -5.39 13.61
N LYS A 215 -2.84 -6.14 13.99
CA LYS A 215 -2.96 -7.55 13.64
C LYS A 215 -3.39 -7.72 12.18
N PHE A 216 -4.33 -6.89 11.73
CA PHE A 216 -4.82 -6.87 10.36
C PHE A 216 -4.81 -5.44 9.79
N PRO A 217 -3.64 -4.87 9.45
CA PRO A 217 -3.52 -3.47 9.07
C PRO A 217 -4.31 -3.13 7.79
N CYS A 218 -5.37 -2.34 7.96
CA CYS A 218 -6.10 -1.70 6.87
C CYS A 218 -5.45 -0.35 6.55
N VAL A 219 -4.86 -0.20 5.36
CA VAL A 219 -4.05 0.98 5.00
C VAL A 219 -4.67 1.67 3.80
N LEU A 220 -4.85 2.99 3.86
CA LEU A 220 -5.24 3.85 2.75
C LEU A 220 -4.15 4.90 2.50
N ASP A 221 -3.60 4.92 1.29
CA ASP A 221 -2.65 5.95 0.83
C ASP A 221 -3.40 7.02 0.02
N LEU A 222 -3.48 8.22 0.59
CA LEU A 222 -4.02 9.41 -0.03
C LEU A 222 -2.90 10.34 -0.48
N LYS A 223 -2.89 10.67 -1.77
CA LYS A 223 -1.95 11.66 -2.28
C LYS A 223 -2.54 13.05 -2.17
N MET A 224 -1.85 13.91 -1.44
CA MET A 224 -2.28 15.27 -1.14
C MET A 224 -1.79 16.27 -2.19
N GLY A 225 -2.52 17.37 -2.33
CA GLY A 225 -2.18 18.55 -3.11
C GLY A 225 -2.77 18.60 -4.53
N THR A 226 -3.17 19.81 -4.93
CA THR A 226 -3.58 20.19 -6.30
C THR A 226 -2.39 20.36 -7.24
N ARG A 227 -1.17 20.48 -6.70
CA ARG A 227 0.10 20.50 -7.44
C ARG A 227 0.98 19.35 -6.97
N GLN A 228 1.50 18.58 -7.92
CA GLN A 228 2.22 17.32 -7.67
C GLN A 228 3.70 17.37 -8.08
N HIS A 229 4.14 18.49 -8.63
CA HIS A 229 5.52 18.75 -9.01
C HIS A 229 6.15 19.75 -8.05
N GLY A 230 7.39 19.48 -7.65
CA GLY A 230 8.21 20.45 -6.92
C GLY A 230 8.61 21.62 -7.82
N ASP A 231 9.33 22.57 -7.25
CA ASP A 231 9.82 23.77 -7.94
C ASP A 231 11.04 23.47 -8.84
N ASP A 232 11.76 22.39 -8.56
CA ASP A 232 12.91 21.87 -9.30
C ASP A 232 12.53 20.89 -10.44
N ALA A 233 11.24 20.70 -10.73
CA ALA A 233 10.80 19.75 -11.73
C ALA A 233 11.05 20.26 -13.15
N SER A 234 11.74 19.46 -13.98
CA SER A 234 11.85 19.72 -15.42
C SER A 234 10.47 19.86 -16.09
N GLU A 235 10.40 20.61 -17.19
CA GLU A 235 9.14 20.86 -17.89
C GLU A 235 8.40 19.56 -18.26
N GLU A 236 9.11 18.55 -18.76
CA GLU A 236 8.51 17.25 -19.08
C GLU A 236 7.98 16.53 -17.82
N LYS A 237 8.71 16.62 -16.70
CA LYS A 237 8.33 16.02 -15.41
C LYS A 237 7.10 16.74 -14.83
N ALA A 238 7.07 18.07 -14.92
CA ALA A 238 5.94 18.91 -14.50
C ALA A 238 4.70 18.63 -15.37
N ALA A 239 4.82 18.67 -16.70
CA ALA A 239 3.72 18.39 -17.63
C ALA A 239 3.06 17.03 -17.40
N ARG A 240 3.88 15.98 -17.18
CA ARG A 240 3.38 14.63 -16.85
C ARG A 240 2.58 14.59 -15.55
N GLN A 241 2.96 15.40 -14.56
CA GLN A 241 2.34 15.40 -13.24
C GLN A 241 1.10 16.28 -13.20
N MET A 242 1.13 17.43 -13.89
CA MET A 242 -0.06 18.24 -14.13
C MET A 242 -1.13 17.43 -14.86
N LYS A 243 -0.76 16.69 -15.92
CA LYS A 243 -1.69 15.81 -16.62
C LYS A 243 -2.32 14.77 -15.69
N LYS A 244 -1.53 14.13 -14.82
CA LYS A 244 -2.06 13.18 -13.82
C LYS A 244 -3.00 13.84 -12.82
N CYS A 245 -2.66 15.05 -12.38
CA CYS A 245 -3.49 15.81 -11.45
C CYS A 245 -4.84 16.13 -12.07
N ALA A 246 -4.83 16.70 -13.28
CA ALA A 246 -6.01 17.06 -14.06
C ALA A 246 -6.94 15.87 -14.37
N GLN A 247 -6.37 14.67 -14.55
CA GLN A 247 -7.12 13.44 -14.84
C GLN A 247 -7.59 12.70 -13.60
N SER A 248 -7.56 13.33 -12.42
CA SER A 248 -7.91 12.69 -11.16
C SER A 248 -8.65 13.64 -10.23
N THR A 249 -9.11 13.13 -9.11
CA THR A 249 -9.70 13.94 -8.05
C THR A 249 -8.73 14.94 -7.42
N SER A 250 -7.42 14.86 -7.69
CA SER A 250 -6.46 15.85 -7.16
C SER A 250 -6.69 17.26 -7.68
N ALA A 251 -7.19 17.43 -8.91
CA ALA A 251 -7.49 18.76 -9.44
C ALA A 251 -8.69 19.41 -8.77
N THR A 252 -9.71 18.62 -8.40
CA THR A 252 -10.98 19.12 -7.86
C THR A 252 -11.05 19.10 -6.34
N LEU A 253 -10.56 18.02 -5.71
CA LEU A 253 -10.60 17.81 -4.26
C LEU A 253 -9.27 18.08 -3.57
N GLY A 254 -8.18 18.27 -4.31
CA GLY A 254 -6.84 18.37 -3.73
C GLY A 254 -6.32 17.05 -3.14
N VAL A 255 -7.02 15.93 -3.34
CA VAL A 255 -6.66 14.61 -2.83
C VAL A 255 -7.07 13.49 -3.81
N ARG A 256 -6.32 12.40 -3.85
CA ARG A 256 -6.70 11.17 -4.59
C ARG A 256 -6.21 9.89 -3.92
N VAL A 257 -6.94 8.81 -4.11
CA VAL A 257 -6.51 7.46 -3.67
C VAL A 257 -5.33 6.99 -4.52
N CYS A 258 -4.23 6.59 -3.86
CA CYS A 258 -3.06 5.99 -4.50
C CYS A 258 -2.93 4.49 -4.24
N GLY A 259 -3.61 3.99 -3.23
CA GLY A 259 -3.82 2.57 -3.00
C GLY A 259 -4.55 2.35 -1.69
N MET A 260 -5.16 1.19 -1.53
CA MET A 260 -5.67 0.75 -0.25
C MET A 260 -5.65 -0.77 -0.12
N GLN A 261 -5.62 -1.24 1.12
CA GLN A 261 -5.90 -2.61 1.50
C GLN A 261 -6.86 -2.60 2.69
N VAL A 262 -7.88 -3.44 2.66
CA VAL A 262 -8.90 -3.53 3.70
C VAL A 262 -9.15 -4.98 4.03
N TYR A 263 -8.96 -5.37 5.28
CA TYR A 263 -9.26 -6.71 5.74
C TYR A 263 -10.78 -6.94 5.77
N GLN A 264 -11.23 -7.99 5.10
CA GLN A 264 -12.64 -8.35 5.00
C GLN A 264 -12.94 -9.52 5.95
N MET A 265 -13.67 -9.27 7.05
CA MET A 265 -13.97 -10.27 8.09
C MET A 265 -14.81 -11.43 7.56
N ASN A 266 -15.66 -11.19 6.57
CA ASN A 266 -16.51 -12.22 5.98
C ASN A 266 -15.74 -13.23 5.11
N THR A 267 -14.60 -12.83 4.53
CA THR A 267 -13.78 -13.69 3.65
C THR A 267 -12.43 -14.07 4.25
N GLY A 268 -11.94 -13.35 5.26
CA GLY A 268 -10.59 -13.52 5.80
C GLY A 268 -9.48 -13.02 4.88
N HIS A 269 -9.82 -12.25 3.83
CA HIS A 269 -8.87 -11.77 2.82
C HIS A 269 -8.84 -10.25 2.72
N TYR A 270 -7.76 -9.71 2.15
CA TYR A 270 -7.64 -8.27 1.90
C TYR A 270 -8.26 -7.86 0.57
N LEU A 271 -9.20 -6.91 0.61
CA LEU A 271 -9.61 -6.14 -0.56
C LEU A 271 -8.53 -5.11 -0.88
N CYS A 272 -7.87 -5.25 -2.02
CA CYS A 272 -6.79 -4.34 -2.45
C CYS A 272 -7.22 -3.48 -3.65
N ARG A 273 -6.95 -2.18 -3.60
CA ARG A 273 -7.04 -1.27 -4.75
C ARG A 273 -5.72 -0.55 -4.96
N ASN A 274 -5.39 -0.28 -6.21
CA ASN A 274 -4.12 0.34 -6.58
C ASN A 274 -4.33 1.77 -7.14
N LYS A 275 -3.24 2.43 -7.49
CA LYS A 275 -3.27 3.78 -8.07
C LYS A 275 -4.07 3.93 -9.37
N TYR A 276 -4.28 2.86 -10.13
CA TYR A 276 -5.06 2.93 -11.36
C TYR A 276 -6.55 3.01 -11.07
N TYR A 277 -7.02 2.26 -10.06
CA TYR A 277 -8.35 2.41 -9.50
C TYR A 277 -8.58 3.86 -9.05
N GLY A 278 -7.69 4.39 -8.21
CA GLY A 278 -7.85 5.74 -7.66
C GLY A 278 -7.81 6.88 -8.69
N ARG A 279 -7.09 6.70 -9.82
CA ARG A 279 -7.06 7.68 -10.92
C ARG A 279 -8.37 7.76 -11.69
N GLY A 280 -9.14 6.68 -11.73
CA GLY A 280 -10.41 6.62 -12.47
C GLY A 280 -11.60 7.14 -11.68
N LEU A 281 -11.41 7.58 -10.44
CA LEU A 281 -12.52 7.99 -9.57
C LEU A 281 -13.02 9.39 -9.91
N SER A 282 -14.35 9.54 -9.92
CA SER A 282 -15.03 10.82 -9.81
C SER A 282 -15.11 11.26 -8.34
N ILE A 283 -15.70 12.43 -8.07
CA ILE A 283 -15.95 12.89 -6.69
C ILE A 283 -16.82 11.89 -5.93
N GLU A 284 -17.91 11.41 -6.54
CA GLU A 284 -18.77 10.38 -5.93
C GLU A 284 -18.05 9.03 -5.81
N GLY A 285 -17.22 8.69 -6.80
CA GLY A 285 -16.37 7.50 -6.75
C GLY A 285 -15.37 7.56 -5.59
N PHE A 286 -14.82 8.74 -5.28
CA PHE A 286 -13.93 8.95 -4.15
C PHE A 286 -14.66 8.75 -2.82
N ARG A 287 -15.87 9.32 -2.68
CA ARG A 287 -16.73 9.08 -1.51
C ARG A 287 -17.03 7.59 -1.32
N SER A 288 -17.41 6.91 -2.39
CA SER A 288 -17.65 5.46 -2.39
C SER A 288 -16.40 4.67 -2.01
N ALA A 289 -15.22 5.10 -2.46
CA ALA A 289 -13.94 4.47 -2.10
C ALA A 289 -13.62 4.63 -0.61
N LEU A 290 -13.93 5.77 0.01
CA LEU A 290 -13.81 5.95 1.47
C LEU A 290 -14.78 5.05 2.23
N CYS A 291 -16.04 4.95 1.78
CA CYS A 291 -17.01 4.02 2.36
C CYS A 291 -16.51 2.56 2.26
N GLN A 292 -15.94 2.17 1.12
CA GLN A 292 -15.35 0.84 0.93
C GLN A 292 -14.11 0.63 1.83
N TYR A 293 -13.29 1.67 2.03
CA TYR A 293 -12.14 1.61 2.92
C TYR A 293 -12.53 1.34 4.37
N LEU A 294 -13.65 1.91 4.83
CA LEU A 294 -14.14 1.79 6.21
C LEU A 294 -15.12 0.62 6.39
N HIS A 295 -15.30 -0.25 5.38
CA HIS A 295 -16.23 -1.38 5.44
C HIS A 295 -15.46 -2.71 5.59
N ASN A 296 -15.70 -3.43 6.68
CA ASN A 296 -15.00 -4.67 7.02
C ASN A 296 -15.60 -5.94 6.38
N GLY A 297 -16.54 -5.76 5.44
CA GLY A 297 -17.23 -6.84 4.72
C GLY A 297 -18.52 -7.30 5.39
N ILE A 298 -18.75 -6.89 6.63
CA ILE A 298 -19.97 -7.14 7.38
C ILE A 298 -20.71 -5.83 7.61
N GLU A 299 -20.00 -4.79 8.01
CA GLU A 299 -20.57 -3.48 8.31
C GLU A 299 -19.59 -2.33 8.03
N LEU A 300 -20.15 -1.12 8.00
CA LEU A 300 -19.39 0.12 7.99
C LEU A 300 -18.91 0.43 9.41
N ARG A 301 -17.59 0.50 9.60
CA ARG A 301 -16.91 0.77 10.88
C ARG A 301 -17.02 2.25 11.27
N LYS A 302 -18.22 2.66 11.68
CA LYS A 302 -18.53 4.03 12.11
C LYS A 302 -17.76 4.45 13.36
N ASP A 303 -17.34 3.49 14.17
CA ASP A 303 -16.47 3.69 15.34
C ASP A 303 -15.11 4.31 14.97
N LEU A 304 -14.67 4.19 13.72
CA LEU A 304 -13.42 4.77 13.25
C LEU A 304 -13.55 6.25 12.87
N PHE A 305 -14.76 6.80 12.74
CA PHE A 305 -14.95 8.13 12.17
C PHE A 305 -14.37 9.22 13.07
N ASP A 306 -14.74 9.24 14.35
CA ASP A 306 -14.29 10.25 15.30
C ASP A 306 -12.76 10.18 15.54
N PRO A 307 -12.14 9.00 15.75
CA PRO A 307 -10.68 8.90 15.89
C PRO A 307 -9.90 9.39 14.66
N ILE A 308 -10.36 9.04 13.44
CA ILE A 308 -9.75 9.51 12.19
C ILE A 308 -9.88 11.03 12.07
N LEU A 309 -11.09 11.57 12.31
CA LEU A 309 -11.33 13.01 12.22
C LEU A 309 -10.49 13.79 13.25
N SER A 310 -10.39 13.29 14.48
CA SER A 310 -9.56 13.90 15.53
C SER A 310 -8.08 13.96 15.14
N LYS A 311 -7.53 12.86 14.59
CA LYS A 311 -6.15 12.83 14.09
C LYS A 311 -5.93 13.77 12.89
N LEU A 312 -6.88 13.83 11.96
CA LEU A 312 -6.82 14.77 10.83
C LEU A 312 -6.83 16.24 11.27
N GLN A 313 -7.68 16.59 12.25
CA GLN A 313 -7.74 17.93 12.82
C GLN A 313 -6.44 18.30 13.55
N SER A 314 -5.87 17.34 14.29
CA SER A 314 -4.60 17.52 14.99
C SER A 314 -3.44 17.74 14.01
N LEU A 315 -3.34 16.91 12.96
CA LEU A 315 -2.36 17.10 11.90
C LEU A 315 -2.54 18.47 11.23
N LYS A 316 -3.77 18.85 10.88
CA LYS A 316 -4.06 20.17 10.30
C LYS A 316 -3.55 21.30 11.19
N ALA A 317 -3.83 21.23 12.50
CA ALA A 317 -3.38 22.25 13.45
C ALA A 317 -1.85 22.33 13.56
N VAL A 318 -1.15 21.19 13.48
CA VAL A 318 0.32 21.17 13.42
C VAL A 318 0.82 21.82 12.13
N LEU A 319 0.29 21.41 10.98
CA LEU A 319 0.68 21.92 9.66
C LEU A 319 0.44 23.43 9.52
N GLU A 320 -0.65 23.96 10.07
CA GLU A 320 -0.96 25.39 10.03
C GLU A 320 0.03 26.26 10.82
N ARG A 321 0.77 25.67 11.77
CA ARG A 321 1.83 26.37 12.51
C ARG A 321 3.18 26.34 11.81
N GLN A 322 3.33 25.51 10.78
CA GLN A 322 4.59 25.37 10.05
C GLN A 322 4.71 26.46 8.98
N ALA A 323 5.68 27.37 9.14
CA ALA A 323 5.85 28.51 8.24
C ALA A 323 6.70 28.23 7.00
N SER A 324 7.49 27.13 7.00
CA SER A 324 8.58 26.93 6.04
C SER A 324 8.58 25.58 5.32
N TYR A 325 7.47 24.83 5.39
CA TYR A 325 7.37 23.51 4.77
C TYR A 325 6.36 23.48 3.63
N ARG A 326 6.72 22.81 2.53
CA ARG A 326 5.85 22.57 1.40
C ARG A 326 5.95 21.13 0.93
N PHE A 327 4.84 20.41 1.14
CA PHE A 327 4.73 18.99 0.84
C PHE A 327 4.23 18.79 -0.59
N TYR A 328 5.07 18.24 -1.47
CA TYR A 328 4.70 17.98 -2.85
C TYR A 328 4.62 16.48 -3.11
N SER A 329 3.46 15.99 -3.58
CA SER A 329 3.27 14.56 -3.87
C SER A 329 3.57 13.65 -2.65
N SER A 330 3.46 14.20 -1.42
CA SER A 330 3.44 13.43 -0.18
C SER A 330 2.16 12.61 -0.09
N SER A 331 2.21 11.58 0.73
CA SER A 331 1.12 10.64 0.93
C SER A 331 0.69 10.70 2.39
N LEU A 332 -0.61 10.84 2.64
CA LEU A 332 -1.20 10.66 3.94
C LEU A 332 -1.71 9.22 4.04
N LEU A 333 -1.19 8.47 5.00
CA LEU A 333 -1.64 7.13 5.33
C LEU A 333 -2.67 7.22 6.44
N ILE A 334 -3.83 6.60 6.22
CA ILE A 334 -4.80 6.30 7.27
C ILE A 334 -4.70 4.79 7.51
N ILE A 335 -4.56 4.41 8.78
CA ILE A 335 -4.31 3.02 9.18
C ILE A 335 -5.24 2.67 10.33
N TYR A 336 -5.83 1.49 10.30
CA TYR A 336 -6.59 0.95 11.43
C TYR A 336 -6.49 -0.58 11.49
N ASP A 337 -6.84 -1.18 12.64
CA ASP A 337 -6.90 -2.64 12.75
C ASP A 337 -8.21 -3.18 12.19
N GLY A 338 -8.12 -4.05 11.19
CA GLY A 338 -9.25 -4.65 10.50
C GLY A 338 -10.11 -5.56 11.39
N LYS A 339 -9.53 -6.14 12.43
CA LYS A 339 -10.25 -6.97 13.40
C LYS A 339 -10.38 -6.22 14.73
N ASP A 340 -11.62 -5.92 15.10
CA ASP A 340 -11.95 -5.41 16.44
C ASP A 340 -12.08 -6.58 17.41
N THR A 341 -11.58 -6.44 18.64
CA THR A 341 -11.83 -7.40 19.74
C THR A 341 -13.32 -7.52 20.06
N ARG A 342 -14.13 -6.47 19.81
CA ARG A 342 -15.60 -6.57 19.92
C ARG A 342 -16.22 -7.54 18.90
N SER A 343 -15.63 -7.64 17.72
CA SER A 343 -16.10 -8.53 16.65
C SER A 343 -15.75 -9.99 16.93
N GLU A 344 -14.68 -10.26 17.68
CA GLU A 344 -14.33 -11.60 18.16
C GLU A 344 -15.47 -12.16 19.03
N THR A 345 -15.96 -11.34 19.97
CA THR A 345 -17.12 -11.70 20.84
C THR A 345 -18.42 -11.92 20.04
N TYR A 346 -18.64 -11.16 18.96
CA TYR A 346 -19.84 -11.29 18.11
C TYR A 346 -19.77 -12.51 17.18
N LEU A 347 -18.61 -12.80 16.59
CA LEU A 347 -18.38 -13.98 15.76
C LEU A 347 -18.44 -15.25 16.61
N GLU A 348 -17.89 -15.23 17.82
CA GLU A 348 -18.04 -16.30 18.82
C GLU A 348 -19.51 -16.48 19.19
N ARG A 349 -20.25 -15.42 19.56
CA ARG A 349 -21.70 -15.53 19.82
C ARG A 349 -22.50 -16.04 18.63
N LYS A 350 -22.16 -15.64 17.40
CA LYS A 350 -22.85 -16.09 16.18
C LYS A 350 -22.51 -17.54 15.86
N ALA A 351 -21.28 -17.98 16.09
CA ALA A 351 -20.87 -19.37 15.98
C ALA A 351 -21.56 -20.24 17.04
N GLU A 352 -21.63 -19.77 18.29
CA GLU A 352 -22.36 -20.42 19.38
C GLU A 352 -23.87 -20.51 19.11
N MET A 353 -24.49 -19.45 18.59
CA MET A 353 -25.90 -19.45 18.19
C MET A 353 -26.15 -20.45 17.04
N ARG A 354 -25.22 -20.58 16.09
CA ARG A 354 -25.31 -21.58 15.02
C ARG A 354 -25.11 -23.01 15.51
N LEU A 355 -24.27 -23.22 16.52
CA LEU A 355 -24.05 -24.53 17.13
C LEU A 355 -25.28 -24.96 17.97
N LYS A 356 -25.87 -24.02 18.71
CA LYS A 356 -27.10 -24.23 19.50
C LYS A 356 -28.36 -24.45 18.65
N GLN A 357 -28.33 -24.11 17.36
CA GLN A 357 -29.44 -24.34 16.44
C GLN A 357 -29.49 -25.78 15.88
N VAL A 358 -28.48 -26.61 16.19
CA VAL A 358 -28.42 -28.03 15.78
C VAL A 358 -28.90 -28.97 16.90
N ASP A 359 -28.90 -28.54 18.16
CA ASP A 359 -29.42 -29.31 19.29
C ASP A 359 -30.65 -28.63 19.92
N PHE A 360 -31.84 -28.93 19.39
CA PHE A 360 -33.10 -28.56 20.04
C PHE A 360 -33.68 -29.78 20.79
N SER A 361 -33.40 -29.84 22.10
CA SER A 361 -34.35 -30.31 23.11
C SER A 361 -34.17 -29.48 24.39
N LEU A 362 -35.18 -28.67 24.71
CA LEU A 362 -35.30 -27.79 25.89
C LEU A 362 -35.69 -28.62 27.15
N PRO A 363 -35.59 -28.12 28.42
CA PRO A 363 -35.99 -26.75 28.76
C PRO A 363 -35.25 -25.95 29.85
N ASP A 364 -35.54 -24.64 29.80
CA ASP A 364 -35.64 -23.59 30.83
C ASP A 364 -34.55 -23.38 31.88
N LYS A 365 -33.98 -22.16 31.86
CA LYS A 365 -33.98 -21.21 32.99
C LYS A 365 -33.35 -19.88 32.57
N LEU A 366 -34.12 -18.79 32.64
CA LEU A 366 -33.58 -17.43 32.71
C LEU A 366 -32.92 -17.25 34.07
N GLN A 367 -31.63 -16.93 34.10
CA GLN A 367 -31.02 -16.18 35.20
C GLN A 367 -30.15 -15.05 34.67
N ASP A 368 -30.49 -13.89 35.20
CA ASP A 368 -29.83 -12.59 35.15
C ASP A 368 -28.43 -12.66 35.77
N VAL A 369 -27.40 -12.22 35.04
CA VAL A 369 -26.08 -11.89 35.61
C VAL A 369 -25.39 -10.79 34.79
N GLY A 370 -25.11 -9.67 35.46
CA GLY A 370 -23.82 -9.01 35.37
C GLY A 370 -23.75 -7.75 34.51
N SER A 371 -23.89 -6.61 35.17
CA SER A 371 -23.39 -5.31 34.70
C SER A 371 -21.89 -5.40 34.37
N THR A 372 -21.55 -5.52 33.10
CA THR A 372 -20.17 -5.39 32.61
C THR A 372 -19.74 -3.92 32.68
N GLU A 373 -18.71 -3.64 33.46
CA GLU A 373 -17.96 -2.38 33.42
C GLU A 373 -17.59 -2.05 31.96
N SER A 374 -18.08 -0.92 31.48
CA SER A 374 -17.78 -0.42 30.15
C SER A 374 -16.35 0.11 30.11
N VAL A 375 -15.38 -0.78 29.92
CA VAL A 375 -14.05 -0.35 29.46
C VAL A 375 -14.26 0.37 28.13
N SER A 376 -13.95 1.66 28.10
CA SER A 376 -14.05 2.48 26.88
C SER A 376 -13.00 1.97 25.90
N PHE A 377 -13.40 1.05 25.02
CA PHE A 377 -12.55 0.54 23.96
C PHE A 377 -12.54 1.53 22.81
N GLN A 378 -11.43 2.25 22.65
CA GLN A 378 -11.16 3.10 21.49
C GLN A 378 -10.50 2.23 20.41
N PRO A 379 -10.96 2.26 19.14
CA PRO A 379 -10.33 1.50 18.08
C PRO A 379 -8.92 2.05 17.80
N LYS A 380 -7.97 1.16 17.52
CA LYS A 380 -6.61 1.55 17.10
C LYS A 380 -6.66 2.17 15.72
N VAL A 381 -6.36 3.46 15.65
CA VAL A 381 -6.22 4.22 14.41
C VAL A 381 -4.88 4.93 14.43
N ASP A 382 -4.18 4.90 13.31
CA ASP A 382 -3.01 5.72 13.10
C ASP A 382 -3.11 6.55 11.81
N LEU A 383 -2.39 7.67 11.82
CA LEU A 383 -2.38 8.64 10.73
C LEU A 383 -0.95 9.12 10.51
N THR A 384 -0.38 8.75 9.38
CA THR A 384 1.04 8.94 9.08
C THR A 384 1.23 9.68 7.77
N GLU A 385 1.93 10.79 7.79
CA GLU A 385 2.42 11.48 6.62
C GLU A 385 3.74 10.86 6.13
N MET A 386 3.66 10.21 4.96
CA MET A 386 4.82 9.72 4.22
C MET A 386 5.37 10.84 3.34
N ILE A 387 6.52 11.34 3.77
CA ILE A 387 7.27 12.36 3.07
C ILE A 387 7.71 11.83 1.71
N ASN A 388 7.68 12.70 0.70
CA ASN A 388 8.26 12.44 -0.60
C ASN A 388 9.51 13.29 -0.79
N SER A 389 10.43 12.83 -1.64
CA SER A 389 11.67 13.52 -2.02
C SER A 389 11.47 14.88 -2.73
N ARG A 390 10.24 15.32 -2.90
CA ARG A 390 9.88 16.60 -3.54
C ARG A 390 9.44 17.64 -2.53
N SER A 391 9.29 17.28 -1.26
CA SER A 391 8.95 18.23 -0.22
C SER A 391 10.15 19.15 0.04
N THR A 392 9.89 20.42 0.29
CA THR A 392 10.88 21.45 0.64
C THR A 392 10.58 21.98 2.02
#